data_AF-A0A932FPE7-F1
#
_entry.id   AF-A0A932FPE7-F1
#
_cell.length_a   1.000
_cell.length_b   1.000
_cell.length_c   1.000
_cell.angle_alpha   90.00
_cell.angle_beta   90.00
_cell.angle_gamma   90.00
#
_symmetry.space_group_name_H-M   'P 1'
#
loop_
_entity.id
_entity.type
_entity.pdbx_description
1 polymer ?
#
loop_
_entity_poly.entity_id
_entity_poly.type
_entity_poly.pdbx_seq_one_letter_code
_entity_poly.pdbx_strand_id
1 'polypeptide(L)'
;MESLEQIRDRLLARFPAAKVELVVNPGTAAEHALLLDAAHARDIALFLRDDPALRLDYCSNVTGVDWPEREIVDTVKKSVPDPAGGPAKVVEEKSKRIQPGCLEAVYHLYSMALKHGPVILRLRTGNRTDQVTLPSLTPVWRAADFQEREIFDLYGIVFSGHPDLRRILMWDEFKDHPMRKDYVAPDDFEWEPTPHGEVHERAKAHYPPAVQPPDGPSVASAKEGPAP
;
A
#
# COMPACT_ATOMS: atom_id res chain seq x y z
N MET A 1 -14.85 -24.55 10.98
CA MET A 1 -14.14 -23.40 10.39
C MET A 1 -14.95 -22.99 9.18
N GLU A 2 -15.53 -21.79 9.22
CA GLU A 2 -16.24 -21.25 8.06
C GLU A 2 -15.23 -20.96 6.94
N SER A 3 -15.64 -21.16 5.68
CA SER A 3 -14.82 -20.77 4.54
C SER A 3 -14.78 -19.24 4.41
N LEU A 4 -13.76 -18.70 3.76
CA LEU A 4 -13.68 -17.25 3.51
C LEU A 4 -14.85 -16.75 2.66
N GLU A 5 -15.43 -17.60 1.80
CA GLU A 5 -16.64 -17.30 1.04
C GLU A 5 -17.85 -17.13 1.97
N GLN A 6 -18.02 -18.02 2.94
CA GLN A 6 -19.09 -17.91 3.95
C GLN A 6 -18.92 -16.64 4.80
N ILE A 7 -17.68 -16.31 5.18
CA ILE A 7 -17.37 -15.08 5.92
C ILE A 7 -17.72 -13.86 5.06
N ARG A 8 -17.30 -13.82 3.79
CA ARG A 8 -17.66 -12.75 2.84
C ARG A 8 -19.17 -12.58 2.74
N ASP A 9 -19.92 -13.66 2.55
CA ASP A 9 -21.37 -13.60 2.37
C ASP A 9 -22.07 -13.10 3.64
N ARG A 10 -21.59 -13.50 4.82
CA ARG A 10 -22.05 -12.94 6.11
C ARG A 10 -21.75 -11.46 6.24
N LEU A 11 -20.55 -11.02 5.83
CA LEU A 11 -20.18 -9.61 5.85
C LEU A 11 -21.07 -8.79 4.91
N LEU A 12 -21.34 -9.27 3.70
CA LEU A 12 -22.23 -8.59 2.75
C LEU A 12 -23.68 -8.58 3.23
N ALA A 13 -24.15 -9.64 3.90
CA ALA A 13 -25.48 -9.67 4.49
C ALA A 13 -25.62 -8.65 5.64
N ARG A 14 -24.56 -8.43 6.42
CA ARG A 14 -24.55 -7.48 7.54
C ARG A 14 -24.30 -6.04 7.10
N PHE A 15 -23.40 -5.85 6.15
CA PHE A 15 -22.95 -4.57 5.63
C PHE A 15 -23.19 -4.52 4.11
N PRO A 16 -24.44 -4.34 3.65
CA PRO A 16 -24.77 -4.38 2.23
C PRO A 16 -24.13 -3.24 1.42
N ALA A 17 -23.72 -2.15 2.09
CA ALA A 17 -23.00 -1.04 1.47
C ALA A 17 -21.48 -1.27 1.36
N ALA A 18 -20.94 -2.28 2.05
CA ALA A 18 -19.52 -2.60 2.01
C ALA A 18 -19.16 -3.36 0.73
N LYS A 19 -17.95 -3.12 0.23
CA LYS A 19 -17.37 -3.88 -0.86
C LYS A 19 -16.37 -4.86 -0.26
N VAL A 20 -16.69 -6.15 -0.36
CA VAL A 20 -15.86 -7.25 0.12
C VAL A 20 -15.57 -8.19 -1.04
N GLU A 21 -14.32 -8.26 -1.48
CA GLU A 21 -13.87 -9.12 -2.58
C GLU A 21 -12.99 -10.25 -2.05
N LEU A 22 -13.20 -11.47 -2.57
CA LEU A 22 -12.32 -12.60 -2.27
C LEU A 22 -11.13 -12.58 -3.22
N VAL A 23 -9.95 -12.30 -2.68
CA VAL A 23 -8.68 -12.37 -3.40
C VAL A 23 -8.14 -13.79 -3.29
N VAL A 24 -8.29 -14.54 -4.38
CA VAL A 24 -7.84 -15.93 -4.48
C VAL A 24 -6.33 -15.97 -4.73
N ASN A 25 -5.59 -16.48 -3.76
CA ASN A 25 -4.19 -16.85 -3.95
C ASN A 25 -4.07 -18.21 -4.67
N PRO A 26 -3.47 -18.28 -5.87
CA PRO A 26 -3.30 -19.54 -6.61
C PRO A 26 -2.15 -20.41 -6.09
N GLY A 27 -1.40 -19.95 -5.08
CA GLY A 27 -0.32 -20.71 -4.46
C GLY A 27 -0.82 -21.98 -3.76
N THR A 28 0.09 -22.94 -3.56
CA THR A 28 -0.20 -24.23 -2.93
C THR A 28 -0.73 -24.12 -1.50
N ALA A 29 -0.37 -23.04 -0.79
CA ALA A 29 -0.86 -22.74 0.55
C ALA A 29 -2.34 -22.30 0.56
N ALA A 30 -2.91 -21.92 -0.60
CA ALA A 30 -4.30 -21.49 -0.76
C ALA A 30 -4.76 -20.41 0.24
N GLU A 31 -3.83 -19.56 0.69
CA GLU A 31 -4.12 -18.46 1.62
C GLU A 31 -4.83 -17.33 0.89
N HIS A 32 -6.15 -17.48 0.73
CA HIS A 32 -7.01 -16.45 0.17
C HIS A 32 -7.21 -15.31 1.19
N ALA A 33 -7.59 -14.13 0.68
CA ALA A 33 -7.79 -12.96 1.51
C ALA A 33 -9.10 -12.25 1.18
N LEU A 34 -9.62 -11.48 2.12
CA LEU A 34 -10.76 -10.60 1.93
C LEU A 34 -10.28 -9.17 1.75
N LEU A 35 -10.47 -8.62 0.55
CA LEU A 35 -10.24 -7.21 0.27
C LEU A 35 -11.47 -6.41 0.69
N LEU A 36 -11.29 -5.50 1.65
CA LEU A 36 -12.34 -4.65 2.17
C LEU A 36 -12.18 -3.22 1.64
N ASP A 37 -13.30 -2.51 1.52
CA ASP A 37 -13.27 -1.07 1.36
C ASP A 37 -12.85 -0.35 2.65
N ALA A 38 -12.15 0.76 2.49
CA ALA A 38 -11.65 1.57 3.60
C ALA A 38 -12.77 2.23 4.44
N ALA A 39 -13.99 2.39 3.91
CA ALA A 39 -15.06 3.08 4.65
C ALA A 39 -15.66 2.18 5.74
N HIS A 40 -15.81 0.88 5.47
CA HIS A 40 -16.42 -0.07 6.40
C HIS A 40 -15.42 -0.96 7.14
N ALA A 41 -14.12 -0.86 6.82
CA ALA A 41 -13.10 -1.74 7.38
C ALA A 41 -13.09 -1.79 8.92
N ARG A 42 -13.30 -0.66 9.61
CA ARG A 42 -13.31 -0.61 11.08
C ARG A 42 -14.52 -1.35 11.66
N ASP A 43 -15.70 -1.16 11.09
CA ASP A 43 -16.93 -1.81 11.58
C ASP A 43 -16.91 -3.31 11.29
N ILE A 44 -16.38 -3.70 10.13
CA ILE A 44 -16.13 -5.10 9.77
C ILE A 44 -15.12 -5.71 10.74
N ALA A 45 -14.01 -5.02 11.04
CA ALA A 45 -13.00 -5.50 11.98
C ALA A 45 -13.57 -5.73 13.39
N LEU A 46 -14.39 -4.81 13.89
CA LEU A 46 -15.10 -4.96 15.17
C LEU A 46 -16.03 -6.18 15.14
N PHE A 47 -16.81 -6.34 14.07
CA PHE A 47 -17.68 -7.50 13.91
C PHE A 47 -16.89 -8.81 13.90
N LEU A 48 -15.79 -8.90 13.14
CA LEU A 48 -14.98 -10.11 13.05
C LEU A 48 -14.30 -10.49 14.38
N ARG A 49 -13.95 -9.50 15.20
CA ARG A 49 -13.40 -9.71 16.55
C ARG A 49 -14.46 -10.20 17.54
N ASP A 50 -15.64 -9.56 17.52
CA ASP A 50 -16.67 -9.75 18.54
C ASP A 50 -17.68 -10.87 18.20
N ASP A 51 -17.73 -11.30 16.93
CA ASP A 51 -18.63 -12.38 16.50
C ASP A 51 -18.29 -13.70 17.22
N PRO A 52 -19.25 -14.38 17.87
CA PRO A 52 -18.97 -15.56 18.68
C PRO A 52 -18.55 -16.78 17.84
N ALA A 53 -18.84 -16.81 16.55
CA ALA A 53 -18.46 -17.91 15.66
C ALA A 53 -17.05 -17.74 15.07
N LEU A 54 -16.59 -16.49 14.89
CA LEU A 54 -15.28 -16.18 14.32
C LEU A 54 -14.24 -15.77 15.37
N ARG A 55 -14.62 -14.91 16.32
CA ARG A 55 -13.83 -14.45 17.45
C ARG A 55 -12.35 -14.22 17.12
N LEU A 56 -12.07 -13.39 16.10
CA LEU A 56 -10.71 -13.07 15.68
C LEU A 56 -10.05 -12.13 16.70
N ASP A 57 -9.53 -12.71 17.78
CA ASP A 57 -9.00 -11.99 18.95
C ASP A 57 -7.50 -11.69 18.87
N TYR A 58 -6.79 -12.30 17.91
CA TYR A 58 -5.35 -12.13 17.75
C TYR A 58 -4.98 -11.62 16.35
N CYS A 59 -4.37 -10.44 16.28
CA CYS A 59 -3.70 -9.95 15.08
C CYS A 59 -2.22 -10.32 15.19
N SER A 60 -1.77 -11.22 14.31
CA SER A 60 -0.40 -11.74 14.31
C SER A 60 0.56 -10.75 13.69
N ASN A 61 0.20 -10.24 12.50
CA ASN A 61 0.96 -9.18 11.87
C ASN A 61 0.12 -8.32 10.93
N VAL A 62 0.64 -7.13 10.65
CA VAL A 62 0.17 -6.20 9.63
C VAL A 62 1.36 -5.87 8.74
N THR A 63 1.20 -5.98 7.43
CA THR A 63 2.27 -5.69 6.47
C THR A 63 1.80 -4.73 5.38
N GLY A 64 2.72 -3.89 4.90
CA GLY A 64 2.49 -3.01 3.76
C GLY A 64 2.95 -3.68 2.46
N VAL A 65 2.25 -3.43 1.36
CA VAL A 65 2.63 -3.87 0.02
C VAL A 65 2.44 -2.71 -0.95
N ASP A 66 3.44 -2.46 -1.79
CA ASP A 66 3.37 -1.47 -2.86
C ASP A 66 3.07 -2.17 -4.19
N TRP A 67 1.90 -1.89 -4.76
CA TRP A 67 1.51 -2.34 -6.09
C TRP A 67 1.72 -1.19 -7.09
N PRO A 68 2.77 -1.24 -7.93
CA PRO A 68 2.97 -0.25 -8.98
C PRO A 68 1.87 -0.37 -10.04
N GLU A 69 1.74 0.68 -10.86
CA GLU A 69 0.85 0.66 -12.02
C GLU A 69 1.19 -0.52 -12.93
N ARG A 70 0.16 -1.23 -13.39
CA ARG A 70 0.31 -2.42 -14.24
C ARG A 70 -0.61 -2.33 -15.44
N GLU A 71 -0.05 -2.55 -16.62
CA GLU A 71 -0.81 -2.85 -17.83
C GLU A 71 -1.27 -4.30 -17.79
N ILE A 72 -2.58 -4.51 -17.68
CA ILE A 72 -3.21 -5.82 -17.79
C ILE A 72 -3.68 -6.00 -19.23
N VAL A 73 -3.18 -7.05 -19.89
CA VAL A 73 -3.61 -7.43 -21.23
C VAL A 73 -4.61 -8.58 -21.12
N ASP A 74 -5.89 -8.26 -21.12
CA ASP A 74 -6.96 -9.25 -21.11
C ASP A 74 -7.09 -9.87 -22.50
N THR A 75 -6.76 -11.15 -22.63
CA THR A 75 -6.95 -11.90 -23.89
C THR A 75 -8.28 -12.63 -23.84
N VAL A 76 -9.32 -12.07 -24.45
CA VAL A 76 -10.64 -12.71 -24.55
C VAL A 76 -10.68 -13.56 -25.81
N LYS A 77 -10.82 -14.87 -25.65
CA LYS A 77 -11.07 -15.80 -26.76
C LYS A 77 -12.56 -15.73 -27.11
N LYS A 78 -12.93 -15.03 -28.17
CA LYS A 78 -14.30 -15.08 -28.73
C LYS A 78 -14.33 -16.11 -29.86
N SER A 79 -15.25 -17.05 -29.74
CA SER A 79 -15.60 -17.97 -30.83
C SER A 79 -16.57 -17.24 -31.76
N VAL A 80 -16.13 -16.91 -32.97
CA VAL A 80 -17.00 -16.34 -34.00
C VAL A 80 -17.43 -17.48 -34.93
N PRO A 81 -18.74 -17.78 -35.07
CA PRO A 81 -19.21 -18.72 -36.06
C PRO A 81 -19.06 -18.13 -37.47
N ASP A 82 -18.44 -18.89 -38.37
CA ASP A 82 -18.24 -18.52 -39.78
C ASP A 82 -19.56 -18.71 -40.56
N PRO A 83 -20.07 -17.72 -41.33
CA PRO A 83 -21.35 -17.82 -42.04
C PRO A 83 -21.43 -18.91 -43.13
N ALA A 84 -20.34 -19.63 -43.41
CA ALA A 84 -20.25 -20.65 -44.46
C ALA A 84 -20.15 -22.11 -43.96
N GLY A 85 -20.47 -22.39 -42.69
CA GLY A 85 -20.59 -23.78 -42.19
C GLY A 85 -19.27 -24.53 -41.96
N GLY A 86 -18.16 -23.82 -41.81
CA GLY A 86 -16.87 -24.39 -41.37
C GLY A 86 -16.65 -24.36 -39.85
N PRO A 87 -15.64 -25.06 -39.30
CA PRO A 87 -15.38 -25.09 -37.85
C PRO A 87 -15.03 -23.70 -37.31
N ALA A 88 -15.51 -23.40 -36.10
CA ALA A 88 -15.44 -22.08 -35.47
C ALA A 88 -14.02 -21.50 -35.42
N LYS A 89 -13.87 -20.23 -35.85
CA LYS A 89 -12.63 -19.47 -35.67
C LYS A 89 -12.62 -18.83 -34.29
N VAL A 90 -11.64 -19.22 -33.47
CA VAL A 90 -11.32 -18.56 -32.21
C VAL A 90 -10.49 -17.32 -32.53
N VAL A 91 -11.06 -16.14 -32.35
CA VAL A 91 -10.34 -14.86 -32.48
C VAL A 91 -9.96 -14.41 -31.08
N GLU A 92 -8.65 -14.21 -30.86
CA GLU A 92 -8.10 -13.66 -29.62
C GLU A 92 -8.16 -12.13 -29.66
N GLU A 93 -9.09 -11.54 -28.91
CA GLU A 93 -9.19 -10.09 -28.74
C GLU A 93 -8.39 -9.69 -27.50
N LYS A 94 -7.29 -8.94 -27.69
CA LYS A 94 -6.43 -8.44 -26.60
C LYS A 94 -6.86 -7.03 -26.23
N SER A 95 -7.51 -6.87 -25.08
CA SER A 95 -7.84 -5.58 -24.48
C SER A 95 -6.74 -5.18 -23.49
N LYS A 96 -6.17 -3.98 -23.63
CA LYS A 96 -5.23 -3.43 -22.65
C LYS A 96 -5.99 -2.54 -21.67
N ARG A 97 -5.95 -2.88 -20.38
CA ARG A 97 -6.46 -2.04 -19.28
C ARG A 97 -5.30 -1.68 -18.36
N ILE A 98 -5.12 -0.39 -18.07
CA ILE A 98 -4.17 0.09 -17.08
C ILE A 98 -4.86 0.02 -15.70
N GLN A 99 -4.27 -0.72 -14.76
CA GLN A 99 -4.69 -0.73 -13.37
C GLN A 99 -3.84 0.29 -12.60
N PRO A 100 -4.44 1.31 -11.96
CA PRO A 100 -3.68 2.30 -11.21
C PRO A 100 -2.95 1.64 -10.04
N GLY A 101 -1.74 2.12 -9.75
CA GLY A 101 -0.97 1.65 -8.60
C GLY A 101 -1.68 1.94 -7.28
N CYS A 102 -1.53 1.05 -6.30
CA CYS A 102 -2.12 1.21 -4.97
C CYS A 102 -1.17 0.70 -3.89
N LEU A 103 -1.30 1.25 -2.69
CA LEU A 103 -0.66 0.71 -1.51
C LEU A 103 -1.68 -0.17 -0.78
N GLU A 104 -1.24 -1.31 -0.28
CA GLU A 104 -2.10 -2.29 0.39
C GLU A 104 -1.56 -2.56 1.80
N ALA A 105 -2.44 -2.57 2.79
CA ALA A 105 -2.16 -3.06 4.13
C ALA A 105 -2.83 -4.43 4.31
N VAL A 106 -2.06 -5.43 4.74
CA VAL A 106 -2.50 -6.83 4.89
C VAL A 106 -2.45 -7.20 6.36
N TYR A 107 -3.58 -7.64 6.91
CA TYR A 107 -3.73 -8.04 8.30
C TYR A 107 -3.92 -9.56 8.39
N HIS A 108 -3.08 -10.22 9.18
CA HIS A 108 -3.19 -11.65 9.47
C HIS A 108 -3.84 -11.87 10.83
N LEU A 109 -5.06 -12.39 10.80
CA LEU A 109 -5.89 -12.56 12.00
C LEU A 109 -6.08 -14.04 12.33
N TYR A 110 -6.11 -14.33 13.62
CA TYR A 110 -6.34 -15.65 14.19
C TYR A 110 -7.36 -15.55 15.31
N SER A 111 -8.10 -16.64 15.53
CA SER A 111 -8.84 -16.87 16.76
C SER A 111 -8.04 -17.82 17.64
N MET A 112 -7.48 -17.28 18.73
CA MET A 112 -6.80 -18.08 19.75
C MET A 112 -7.81 -18.84 20.61
N ALA A 113 -8.96 -18.22 20.88
CA ALA A 113 -10.04 -18.84 21.62
C ALA A 113 -10.65 -20.06 20.92
N LEU A 114 -10.96 -19.94 19.63
CA LEU A 114 -11.56 -21.00 18.83
C LEU A 114 -10.52 -21.85 18.08
N LYS A 115 -9.23 -21.50 18.21
CA LYS A 115 -8.08 -22.18 17.60
C LYS A 115 -8.21 -22.36 16.09
N HIS A 116 -8.59 -21.30 15.38
CA HIS A 116 -8.65 -21.31 13.92
C HIS A 116 -8.04 -20.05 13.32
N GLY A 117 -7.72 -20.13 12.04
CA GLY A 117 -7.03 -19.10 11.27
C GLY A 117 -6.05 -19.77 10.31
N PRO A 118 -5.37 -18.99 9.45
CA PRO A 118 -5.45 -17.53 9.35
C PRO A 118 -6.70 -17.03 8.60
N VAL A 119 -7.20 -15.86 8.98
CA VAL A 119 -8.10 -15.03 8.16
C VAL A 119 -7.31 -13.79 7.75
N ILE A 120 -7.16 -13.59 6.45
CA ILE A 120 -6.35 -12.49 5.91
C ILE A 120 -7.29 -11.39 5.42
N LEU A 121 -7.10 -10.17 5.94
CA LEU A 121 -7.78 -8.98 5.46
C LEU A 121 -6.82 -8.10 4.68
N ARG A 122 -7.29 -7.51 3.58
CA ARG A 122 -6.54 -6.57 2.77
C ARG A 122 -7.29 -5.26 2.70
N LEU A 123 -6.57 -4.15 2.84
CA LEU A 123 -7.07 -2.79 2.67
C LEU A 123 -6.23 -2.11 1.61
N ARG A 124 -6.86 -1.59 0.54
CA ARG A 124 -6.17 -0.87 -0.53
C ARG A 124 -6.44 0.62 -0.43
N THR A 125 -5.40 1.42 -0.66
CA THR A 125 -5.53 2.85 -0.87
C THR A 125 -6.15 3.14 -2.24
N GLY A 126 -6.74 4.33 -2.39
CA GLY A 126 -7.34 4.75 -3.66
C GLY A 126 -6.30 5.04 -4.74
N ASN A 127 -5.14 5.55 -4.34
CA ASN A 127 -4.00 5.83 -5.21
C ASN A 127 -2.70 5.66 -4.40
N ARG A 128 -1.58 5.56 -5.13
CA ARG A 128 -0.22 5.50 -4.60
C ARG A 128 0.33 6.85 -4.13
N THR A 129 -0.19 7.97 -4.67
CA THR A 129 0.36 9.32 -4.43
C THR A 129 -0.53 10.17 -3.52
N ASP A 130 -1.76 10.47 -3.95
CA ASP A 130 -2.59 11.49 -3.27
C ASP A 130 -3.58 10.94 -2.23
N GLN A 131 -4.05 9.70 -2.42
CA GLN A 131 -5.10 9.09 -1.60
C GLN A 131 -4.57 7.90 -0.81
N VAL A 132 -3.51 8.14 -0.03
CA VAL A 132 -2.79 7.12 0.75
C VAL A 132 -3.35 6.92 2.17
N THR A 133 -4.61 7.28 2.40
CA THR A 133 -5.23 7.19 3.74
C THR A 133 -6.03 5.91 3.91
N LEU A 134 -5.79 5.19 5.01
CA LEU A 134 -6.57 4.02 5.44
C LEU A 134 -7.11 4.24 6.87
N PRO A 135 -8.17 3.54 7.30
CA PRO A 135 -8.58 3.54 8.70
C PRO A 135 -7.62 2.69 9.55
N SER A 136 -7.27 3.17 10.73
CA SER A 136 -6.50 2.39 11.71
C SER A 136 -7.37 1.30 12.34
N LEU A 137 -6.83 0.09 12.44
CA LEU A 137 -7.46 -1.03 13.15
C LEU A 137 -6.89 -1.21 14.57
N THR A 138 -5.99 -0.32 15.02
CA THR A 138 -5.46 -0.31 16.38
C THR A 138 -6.50 -0.27 17.50
N PRO A 139 -7.66 0.41 17.37
CA PRO A 139 -8.69 0.36 18.41
C PRO A 139 -9.38 -1.00 18.51
N VAL A 140 -9.27 -1.83 17.47
CA VAL A 140 -9.82 -3.19 17.43
C VAL A 140 -8.78 -4.18 17.95
N TRP A 141 -7.57 -4.15 17.38
CA TRP A 141 -6.44 -4.99 17.76
C TRP A 141 -5.24 -4.12 18.14
N ARG A 142 -4.92 -4.08 19.43
CA ARG A 142 -3.81 -3.27 19.95
C ARG A 142 -2.44 -3.68 19.38
N ALA A 143 -2.29 -4.93 18.94
CA ALA A 143 -1.07 -5.45 18.33
C ALA A 143 -0.68 -4.71 17.04
N ALA A 144 -1.64 -4.09 16.34
CA ALA A 144 -1.40 -3.37 15.10
C ALA A 144 -0.66 -2.02 15.28
N ASP A 145 -0.49 -1.51 16.50
CA ASP A 145 0.07 -0.17 16.77
C ASP A 145 1.46 0.03 16.14
N PHE A 146 2.40 -0.84 16.48
CA PHE A 146 3.76 -0.75 15.93
C PHE A 146 3.82 -1.04 14.43
N GLN A 147 2.94 -1.91 13.93
CA GLN A 147 2.98 -2.36 12.54
C GLN A 147 2.35 -1.31 11.61
N GLU A 148 1.27 -0.65 12.02
CA GLU A 148 0.71 0.48 11.28
C GLU A 148 1.71 1.67 11.24
N ARG A 149 2.48 1.88 12.32
CA ARG A 149 3.57 2.87 12.32
C ARG A 149 4.73 2.50 11.40
N GLU A 150 5.12 1.23 11.36
CA GLU A 150 6.12 0.72 10.41
C GLU A 150 5.66 0.95 8.96
N ILE A 151 4.40 0.65 8.66
CA ILE A 151 3.85 0.84 7.32
C ILE A 151 3.80 2.34 6.95
N PHE A 152 3.46 3.21 7.91
CA PHE A 152 3.54 4.66 7.72
C PHE A 152 4.97 5.11 7.40
N ASP A 153 5.97 4.61 8.12
CA ASP A 153 7.36 5.03 7.91
C ASP A 153 7.95 4.48 6.60
N LEU A 154 7.70 3.21 6.29
CA LEU A 154 8.30 2.51 5.15
C LEU A 154 7.56 2.69 3.82
N TYR A 155 6.23 2.83 3.86
CA TYR A 155 5.37 2.96 2.67
C TYR A 155 4.63 4.30 2.59
N GLY A 156 4.51 5.06 3.68
CA GLY A 156 3.82 6.34 3.69
C GLY A 156 2.29 6.25 3.68
N ILE A 157 1.71 5.13 4.12
CA ILE A 157 0.26 5.03 4.31
C ILE A 157 -0.12 5.77 5.59
N VAL A 158 -1.08 6.69 5.51
CA VAL A 158 -1.57 7.45 6.66
C VAL A 158 -2.78 6.74 7.27
N PHE A 159 -2.66 6.29 8.52
CA PHE A 159 -3.74 5.63 9.24
C PHE A 159 -4.59 6.63 10.03
N SER A 160 -5.83 6.83 9.61
CA SER A 160 -6.80 7.69 10.29
C SER A 160 -7.34 7.01 11.56
N GLY A 161 -7.28 7.73 12.68
CA GLY A 161 -7.69 7.22 14.00
C GLY A 161 -6.63 6.43 14.76
N HIS A 162 -5.37 6.40 14.29
CA HIS A 162 -4.25 5.82 15.02
C HIS A 162 -3.86 6.71 16.23
N PRO A 163 -3.55 6.14 17.42
CA PRO A 163 -3.25 6.92 18.63
C PRO A 163 -1.92 7.72 18.57
N ASP A 164 -0.86 7.14 18.01
CA ASP A 164 0.47 7.79 17.88
C ASP A 164 1.11 7.43 16.53
N LEU A 165 0.69 8.09 15.45
CA LEU A 165 1.25 7.84 14.13
C LEU A 165 2.50 8.69 13.90
N ARG A 166 3.66 8.11 14.18
CA ARG A 166 4.97 8.71 13.97
C ARG A 166 5.98 7.68 13.47
N ARG A 167 7.04 8.17 12.82
CA ARG A 167 8.18 7.36 12.35
C ARG A 167 8.77 6.55 13.51
N ILE A 168 9.37 5.40 13.17
CA ILE A 168 9.92 4.48 14.17
C ILE A 168 11.20 3.80 13.71
N LEU A 169 11.37 3.54 12.42
CA LEU A 169 12.55 2.89 11.86
C LEU A 169 13.53 3.91 11.27
N MET A 170 13.02 4.92 10.56
CA MET A 170 13.83 5.95 9.93
C MET A 170 14.13 7.10 10.90
N TRP A 171 15.22 7.83 10.64
CA TRP A 171 15.56 9.03 11.40
C TRP A 171 14.59 10.18 11.08
N ASP A 172 14.47 11.14 12.00
CA ASP A 172 13.43 12.18 11.95
C ASP A 172 13.44 13.04 10.68
N GLU A 173 14.62 13.25 10.08
CA GLU A 173 14.79 14.06 8.86
C GLU A 173 14.67 13.27 7.56
N PHE A 174 14.49 11.94 7.63
CA PHE A 174 14.29 11.13 6.43
C PHE A 174 12.96 11.53 5.78
N LYS A 175 12.98 11.88 4.50
CA LYS A 175 11.78 12.39 3.80
C LYS A 175 11.03 11.30 3.03
N ASP A 176 11.75 10.29 2.57
CA ASP A 176 11.22 9.28 1.67
C ASP A 176 10.67 8.05 2.41
N HIS A 177 10.30 7.03 1.63
CA HIS A 177 9.68 5.77 2.08
C HIS A 177 10.41 4.59 1.40
N PRO A 178 11.35 3.91 2.07
CA PRO A 178 12.33 3.04 1.39
C PRO A 178 11.73 1.78 0.76
N MET A 179 10.58 1.31 1.25
CA MET A 179 9.95 0.08 0.75
C MET A 179 9.03 0.33 -0.44
N ARG A 180 8.89 1.59 -0.89
CA ARG A 180 8.22 1.88 -2.16
C ARG A 180 9.11 1.44 -3.33
N LYS A 181 8.49 0.91 -4.38
CA LYS A 181 9.18 0.37 -5.57
C LYS A 181 9.84 1.44 -6.45
N ASP A 182 9.46 2.70 -6.28
CA ASP A 182 10.08 3.87 -6.92
C ASP A 182 11.19 4.50 -6.07
N TYR A 183 11.41 4.03 -4.85
CA TYR A 183 12.48 4.55 -4.01
C TYR A 183 13.83 4.25 -4.65
N VAL A 184 14.64 5.29 -4.77
CA VAL A 184 16.03 5.21 -5.20
C VAL A 184 16.89 5.51 -3.97
N ALA A 185 17.84 4.63 -3.70
CA ALA A 185 18.75 4.84 -2.58
C ALA A 185 19.56 6.13 -2.79
N PRO A 186 19.80 6.91 -1.73
CA PRO A 186 20.71 8.06 -1.79
C PRO A 186 22.05 7.63 -2.36
N ASP A 187 22.63 8.43 -3.26
CA ASP A 187 23.93 8.13 -3.84
C ASP A 187 25.09 8.39 -2.86
N ASP A 188 24.83 9.04 -1.71
CA ASP A 188 25.82 9.47 -0.72
C ASP A 188 26.11 8.40 0.35
N PHE A 189 26.63 7.24 -0.08
CA PHE A 189 27.01 6.16 0.84
C PHE A 189 28.36 6.36 1.56
N GLU A 190 29.07 7.45 1.28
CA GLU A 190 30.44 7.64 1.76
C GLU A 190 30.56 8.76 2.78
N TRP A 191 31.52 8.59 3.68
CA TRP A 191 31.91 9.49 4.77
C TRP A 191 32.54 10.80 4.25
N GLU A 192 32.04 11.30 3.12
CA GLU A 192 32.47 12.52 2.46
C GLU A 192 31.26 13.47 2.33
N PRO A 193 31.37 14.72 2.80
CA PRO A 193 30.24 15.66 2.85
C PRO A 193 29.72 16.12 1.47
N THR A 194 30.35 15.71 0.37
CA THR A 194 29.93 16.06 -0.99
C THR A 194 30.11 14.90 -1.97
N PRO A 195 29.08 14.52 -2.74
CA PRO A 195 29.21 13.59 -3.85
C PRO A 195 30.26 14.11 -4.85
N HIS A 196 31.20 13.25 -5.26
CA HIS A 196 32.22 13.55 -6.26
C HIS A 196 32.13 12.60 -7.46
N GLY A 197 32.64 13.02 -8.62
CA GLY A 197 32.73 12.19 -9.82
C GLY A 197 31.39 11.61 -10.28
N GLU A 198 31.33 10.29 -10.48
CA GLU A 198 30.13 9.59 -10.96
C GLU A 198 28.96 9.64 -9.96
N VAL A 199 29.25 9.76 -8.65
CA VAL A 199 28.23 9.83 -7.59
C VAL A 199 27.47 11.17 -7.68
N HIS A 200 28.18 12.25 -8.00
CA HIS A 200 27.58 13.58 -8.17
C HIS A 200 26.63 13.65 -9.36
N GLU A 201 26.98 13.00 -10.48
CA GLU A 201 26.13 12.98 -11.66
C GLU A 201 24.88 12.10 -11.45
N ARG A 202 24.98 11.00 -10.71
CA ARG A 202 23.82 10.20 -10.29
C ARG A 202 22.91 10.99 -9.33
N ALA A 203 23.49 11.67 -8.35
CA ALA A 203 22.74 12.50 -7.41
C ALA A 203 21.96 13.63 -8.10
N LYS A 204 22.55 14.29 -9.11
CA LYS A 204 21.84 15.29 -9.94
C LYS A 204 20.68 14.72 -10.73
N ALA A 205 20.80 13.47 -11.19
CA ALA A 205 19.73 12.80 -11.91
C ALA A 205 18.57 12.39 -10.99
N HIS A 206 18.87 11.97 -9.76
CA HIS A 206 17.88 11.58 -8.76
C HIS A 206 17.22 12.80 -8.08
N TYR A 207 17.99 13.84 -7.78
CA TYR A 207 17.54 15.05 -7.11
C TYR A 207 17.86 16.27 -7.99
N PRO A 208 16.97 16.64 -8.94
CA PRO A 208 17.14 17.90 -9.67
C PRO A 208 17.13 19.07 -8.68
N PRO A 209 18.00 20.09 -8.87
CA PRO A 209 18.11 21.20 -7.94
C PRO A 209 16.75 21.87 -7.75
N ALA A 210 16.41 22.16 -6.49
CA ALA A 210 15.21 22.92 -6.17
C ALA A 210 15.24 24.22 -7.00
N VAL A 211 14.11 24.53 -7.67
CA VAL A 211 13.92 25.80 -8.35
C VAL A 211 14.19 26.90 -7.34
N GLN A 212 15.26 27.66 -7.55
CA GLN A 212 15.59 28.78 -6.67
C GLN A 212 14.36 29.70 -6.61
N PRO A 213 13.88 30.08 -5.41
CA PRO A 213 12.89 31.13 -5.32
C PRO A 213 13.45 32.38 -6.02
N PRO A 214 12.64 33.15 -6.76
CA PRO A 214 13.12 34.27 -7.55
C PRO A 214 13.91 35.23 -6.67
N ASP A 215 15.14 35.53 -7.10
CA ASP A 215 16.13 36.30 -6.35
C ASP A 215 15.53 37.56 -5.71
N GLY A 216 15.44 37.56 -4.38
CA GLY A 216 15.32 38.79 -3.61
C GLY A 216 16.61 39.63 -3.75
N PRO A 217 16.54 40.96 -3.66
CA PRO A 217 17.65 41.83 -4.06
C PRO A 217 18.90 41.58 -3.20
N SER A 218 20.00 41.29 -3.90
CA SER A 218 21.36 41.13 -3.38
C SER A 218 21.77 42.32 -2.52
N VAL A 219 21.98 42.08 -1.22
CA VAL A 219 22.60 43.05 -0.31
C VAL A 219 24.11 42.95 -0.51
N ALA A 220 24.67 43.94 -1.21
CA ALA A 220 26.11 44.07 -1.44
C ALA A 220 26.85 44.28 -0.09
N SER A 221 27.70 43.33 0.28
CA SER A 221 28.62 43.47 1.40
C SER A 221 29.62 44.61 1.15
N ALA A 222 29.53 45.65 1.98
CA ALA A 222 30.48 46.76 2.00
C ALA A 222 31.84 46.26 2.51
N LYS A 223 32.90 46.49 1.72
CA LYS A 223 34.29 46.28 2.13
C LYS A 223 34.68 47.29 3.21
N GLU A 224 35.05 46.83 4.39
CA GLU A 224 35.78 47.62 5.38
C GLU A 224 37.18 47.93 4.83
N GLY A 225 37.49 49.21 4.68
CA GLY A 225 38.85 49.71 4.44
C GLY A 225 39.61 49.88 5.78
N PRO A 226 40.95 49.82 5.78
CA PRO A 226 41.72 49.94 7.02
C PRO A 226 41.74 51.40 7.48
N ALA A 227 41.44 51.62 8.77
CA ALA A 227 41.48 52.91 9.45
C ALA A 227 42.94 53.32 9.81
N PRO A 228 43.22 54.64 9.96
CA PRO A 228 44.57 55.23 9.97
C PRO A 228 45.38 55.04 11.27
#